data_AF-A0A3R8R962-F1
#
_entry.id   AF-A0A3R8R962-F1
#
_cell.length_a   1.000
_cell.length_b   1.000
_cell.length_c   1.000
_cell.angle_alpha   90.00
_cell.angle_beta   90.00
_cell.angle_gamma   90.00
#
_symmetry.space_group_name_H-M   'P 1'
#
loop_
_entity.id
_entity.type
_entity.pdbx_description
1 polymer ?
#
loop_
_entity_poly.entity_id
_entity_poly.type
_entity_poly.pdbx_seq_one_letter_code
_entity_poly.pdbx_strand_id
1 'polypeptide(L)'
;MQDKERVIEKMQISLIDIENNINTFELERADHGKEIFWKCADEAFPLEIMTDDEIKNTEILRKPENLAESDEIIKQKFSDAVFEYKMGLLINREDGFDDAEDEEGDEKTERFNPYDPKLIRVDTKTFSISQVNQMINDGEIDLSPDFQRGFVWTDITRKSRLIESLLLRIPIPVFYFAQDEEGLFQVVDGVQRLTVINSFMKNEFKLKNLEYLSECNDKWFKNGKAAKEESLDSMFVRRIQQTQLFINVIDPQTPGKVKYDIFKRINTGGKVLNNQEIRNCLACPSTRKLLRELSGSQHFQRATRGSISSTRMADDELVLRFIAFYLLDTDQSPAKEYKGGMDALLDETVEFLNQADLGLMKELRSKFFLAMDHAYYLFGDRAFRKAIYINKALFLGISRVLCRFSKEQIREKNRDEITKNLNEAIEREGELRGALSMATNNAKNIKIVYDTVSKIIGE
;
A
#
# COMPACT_ATOMS: atom_id res chain seq x y z
N MET A 1 -12.17 -18.36 -24.03
CA MET A 1 -10.89 -18.82 -24.58
C MET A 1 -9.91 -18.66 -23.44
N GLN A 2 -9.44 -19.79 -22.88
CA GLN A 2 -8.86 -19.88 -21.54
C GLN A 2 -7.68 -18.92 -21.35
N ASP A 3 -7.71 -18.23 -20.20
CA ASP A 3 -6.59 -17.51 -19.60
C ASP A 3 -5.33 -18.38 -19.62
N LYS A 4 -4.47 -18.17 -20.61
CA LYS A 4 -3.02 -18.30 -20.39
C LYS A 4 -2.59 -17.05 -19.63
N GLU A 5 -3.09 -16.93 -18.39
CA GLU A 5 -2.71 -15.88 -17.47
C GLU A 5 -1.23 -16.04 -17.12
N ARG A 6 -0.53 -14.91 -17.11
CA ARG A 6 0.93 -14.74 -17.09
C ARG A 6 1.61 -15.72 -16.11
N VAL A 7 2.27 -16.71 -16.70
CA VAL A 7 3.11 -17.69 -16.03
C VAL A 7 4.34 -16.97 -15.48
N ILE A 8 4.76 -17.25 -14.25
CA ILE A 8 5.98 -16.66 -13.67
C ILE A 8 7.19 -17.12 -14.49
N GLU A 9 7.78 -16.29 -15.34
CA GLU A 9 8.90 -16.70 -16.21
C GLU A 9 10.27 -16.57 -15.51
N LYS A 10 10.39 -15.62 -14.57
CA LYS A 10 11.60 -15.32 -13.81
C LYS A 10 11.27 -14.93 -12.37
N MET A 11 12.21 -15.16 -11.46
CA MET A 11 12.12 -14.66 -10.08
C MET A 11 13.51 -14.58 -9.43
N GLN A 12 13.62 -13.85 -8.32
CA GLN A 12 14.86 -13.73 -7.56
C GLN A 12 14.72 -14.34 -6.16
N ILE A 13 15.80 -14.91 -5.65
CA ILE A 13 15.89 -15.42 -4.27
C ILE A 13 17.22 -15.00 -3.64
N SER A 14 17.18 -14.41 -2.45
CA SER A 14 18.39 -14.01 -1.71
C SER A 14 18.77 -15.03 -0.63
N LEU A 15 19.95 -15.63 -0.75
CA LEU A 15 20.46 -16.65 0.17
C LEU A 15 21.77 -16.20 0.84
N ILE A 16 22.06 -16.77 2.02
CA ILE A 16 23.25 -16.43 2.83
C ILE A 16 24.34 -17.49 2.66
N ASP A 17 25.57 -17.07 2.39
CA ASP A 17 26.74 -17.95 2.35
C ASP A 17 27.40 -18.15 3.73
N ILE A 18 28.36 -19.09 3.81
CA ILE A 18 29.10 -19.42 5.04
C ILE A 18 29.88 -18.22 5.60
N GLU A 19 30.16 -17.21 4.79
CA GLU A 19 30.83 -15.96 5.17
C GLU A 19 29.84 -14.85 5.60
N ASN A 20 28.54 -15.17 5.71
CA ASN A 20 27.43 -14.25 5.99
C ASN A 20 27.19 -13.17 4.90
N ASN A 21 27.68 -13.37 3.68
CA ASN A 21 27.28 -12.52 2.55
C ASN A 21 25.92 -12.97 2.01
N ILE A 22 25.14 -11.99 1.54
CA ILE A 22 23.85 -12.26 0.89
C ILE A 22 24.08 -12.26 -0.62
N ASN A 23 23.71 -13.36 -1.24
CA ASN A 23 23.81 -13.62 -2.67
C ASN A 23 22.39 -13.70 -3.25
N THR A 24 22.08 -12.87 -4.25
CA THR A 24 20.81 -12.89 -4.97
C THR A 24 20.95 -13.77 -6.22
N PHE A 25 20.10 -14.78 -6.35
CA PHE A 25 20.06 -15.70 -7.49
C PHE A 25 18.82 -15.40 -8.34
N GLU A 26 19.03 -15.09 -9.61
CA GLU A 26 17.95 -15.00 -10.60
C GLU A 26 17.65 -16.39 -11.15
N LEU A 27 16.41 -16.85 -10.97
CA LEU A 27 15.92 -18.15 -11.37
C LEU A 27 14.98 -18.02 -12.57
N GLU A 28 15.29 -18.75 -13.63
CA GLU A 28 14.46 -18.83 -14.84
C GLU A 28 13.61 -20.10 -14.82
N ARG A 29 12.35 -19.97 -15.24
CA ARG A 29 11.39 -21.06 -15.31
C ARG A 29 11.58 -21.87 -16.59
N ALA A 30 11.64 -23.19 -16.43
CA ALA A 30 11.60 -24.16 -17.53
C ALA A 30 10.49 -25.20 -17.29
N ASP A 31 9.47 -25.18 -18.13
CA ASP A 31 8.32 -26.09 -18.06
C ASP A 31 8.66 -27.46 -18.66
N HIS A 32 8.47 -28.54 -17.92
CA HIS A 32 8.62 -29.93 -18.38
C HIS A 32 7.38 -30.75 -18.00
N GLY A 33 6.25 -30.44 -18.65
CA GLY A 33 5.00 -31.17 -18.43
C GLY A 33 4.31 -30.79 -17.13
N LYS A 34 4.33 -31.65 -16.11
CA LYS A 34 3.74 -31.39 -14.77
C LYS A 34 4.74 -30.85 -13.76
N GLU A 35 6.03 -30.87 -14.13
CA GLU A 35 7.15 -30.44 -13.31
C GLU A 35 7.72 -29.15 -13.91
N ILE A 36 8.00 -28.20 -13.03
CA ILE A 36 8.57 -26.89 -13.36
C ILE A 36 9.96 -26.83 -12.73
N PHE A 37 10.96 -26.54 -13.54
CA PHE A 37 12.34 -26.39 -13.12
C PHE A 37 12.70 -24.91 -13.04
N TRP A 38 13.36 -24.51 -11.97
CA TRP A 38 13.83 -23.15 -11.71
C TRP A 38 15.35 -23.19 -11.64
N LYS A 39 16.01 -22.55 -12.60
CA LYS A 39 17.47 -22.64 -12.77
C LYS A 39 18.12 -21.28 -12.66
N CYS A 40 19.23 -21.21 -11.94
CA CYS A 40 20.02 -19.98 -11.94
C CYS A 40 20.61 -19.70 -13.32
N ALA A 41 20.52 -18.45 -13.77
CA ALA A 41 21.07 -18.01 -15.05
C ALA A 41 22.61 -18.00 -15.07
N ASP A 42 23.26 -17.94 -13.90
CA ASP A 42 24.72 -17.97 -13.77
C ASP A 42 25.24 -19.41 -13.63
N GLU A 43 25.95 -19.90 -14.66
CA GLU A 43 26.55 -21.25 -14.65
C GLU A 43 27.59 -21.45 -13.53
N ALA A 44 28.13 -20.37 -12.96
CA ALA A 44 29.08 -20.44 -11.85
C ALA A 44 28.41 -20.83 -10.51
N PHE A 45 27.08 -20.68 -10.39
CA PHE A 45 26.34 -20.96 -9.17
C PHE A 45 25.15 -21.89 -9.42
N PRO A 46 25.29 -23.19 -9.11
CA PRO A 46 24.27 -24.14 -9.49
C PRO A 46 23.14 -24.20 -8.44
N LEU A 47 22.15 -23.32 -8.55
CA LEU A 47 20.87 -23.46 -7.86
C LEU A 47 19.80 -23.96 -8.84
N GLU A 48 19.25 -25.15 -8.56
CA GLU A 48 18.18 -25.77 -9.34
C GLU A 48 17.09 -26.28 -8.40
N ILE A 49 15.87 -25.78 -8.60
CA ILE A 49 14.71 -26.11 -7.77
C ILE A 49 13.61 -26.66 -8.67
N MET A 50 13.05 -27.80 -8.30
CA MET A 50 11.92 -28.41 -8.99
C MET A 50 10.64 -28.17 -8.19
N THR A 51 9.57 -27.85 -8.90
CA THR A 51 8.23 -27.63 -8.34
C THR A 51 7.16 -28.33 -9.16
N ASP A 52 6.02 -28.63 -8.56
CA ASP A 52 4.80 -28.95 -9.31
C ASP A 52 4.11 -27.67 -9.81
N ASP A 53 3.13 -27.81 -10.72
CA ASP A 53 2.43 -26.67 -11.35
C ASP A 53 1.75 -25.72 -10.33
N GLU A 54 1.34 -26.27 -9.19
CA GLU A 54 0.75 -25.49 -8.10
C GLU A 54 1.78 -24.93 -7.10
N ILE A 55 3.06 -25.30 -7.23
CA ILE A 55 4.18 -24.93 -6.34
C ILE A 55 3.89 -25.31 -4.87
N LYS A 56 3.28 -26.50 -4.68
CA LYS A 56 3.04 -27.13 -3.39
C LYS A 56 4.17 -28.04 -2.97
N ASN A 57 4.84 -28.66 -3.94
CA ASN A 57 5.93 -29.59 -3.71
C ASN A 57 7.22 -29.00 -4.24
N THR A 58 8.14 -28.61 -3.34
CA THR A 58 9.42 -27.99 -3.69
C THR A 58 10.59 -28.92 -3.36
N GLU A 59 11.40 -29.24 -4.35
CA GLU A 59 12.60 -30.06 -4.23
C GLU A 59 13.83 -29.31 -4.74
N ILE A 60 14.93 -29.34 -3.98
CA ILE A 60 16.19 -28.73 -4.40
C ILE A 60 17.00 -29.83 -5.08
N LEU A 61 17.22 -29.69 -6.39
CA LEU A 61 17.99 -30.64 -7.18
C LEU A 61 19.49 -30.34 -7.12
N ARG A 62 19.83 -29.06 -7.04
CA ARG A 62 21.22 -28.60 -6.98
C ARG A 62 21.30 -27.30 -6.18
N LYS A 63 22.33 -27.15 -5.35
CA LYS A 63 22.63 -25.89 -4.65
C LYS A 63 24.15 -25.68 -4.52
N PRO A 64 24.63 -24.44 -4.40
CA PRO A 64 26.02 -24.14 -4.09
C PRO A 64 26.46 -24.73 -2.74
N GLU A 65 27.68 -25.28 -2.67
CA GLU A 65 28.24 -25.89 -1.44
C GLU A 65 28.55 -24.87 -0.35
N ASN A 66 28.70 -23.59 -0.72
CA ASN A 66 29.07 -22.50 0.18
C ASN A 66 27.88 -21.79 0.83
N LEU A 67 26.66 -22.33 0.75
CA LEU A 67 25.49 -21.76 1.42
C LEU A 67 25.45 -22.14 2.91
N ALA A 68 25.20 -21.16 3.78
CA ALA A 68 24.98 -21.38 5.22
C ALA A 68 23.57 -21.93 5.51
N GLU A 69 22.63 -21.75 4.59
CA GLU A 69 21.22 -22.05 4.80
C GLU A 69 20.88 -23.52 4.52
N SER A 70 20.03 -24.10 5.37
CA SER A 70 19.54 -25.46 5.19
C SER A 70 18.55 -25.55 4.02
N ASP A 71 18.36 -26.76 3.48
CA ASP A 71 17.40 -27.00 2.39
C ASP A 71 15.99 -26.56 2.76
N GLU A 72 15.59 -26.72 4.02
CA GLU A 72 14.30 -26.28 4.54
C GLU A 72 14.15 -24.76 4.47
N ILE A 73 15.18 -24.00 4.85
CA ILE A 73 15.18 -22.53 4.78
C ILE A 73 15.13 -22.05 3.33
N ILE A 74 15.90 -22.67 2.44
CA ILE A 74 15.92 -22.32 1.01
C ILE A 74 14.55 -22.58 0.37
N LYS A 75 13.92 -23.73 0.67
CA LYS A 75 12.55 -24.05 0.21
C LYS A 75 11.52 -23.05 0.73
N GLN A 76 11.63 -22.64 1.99
CA GLN A 76 10.73 -21.65 2.58
C GLN A 76 10.88 -20.30 1.87
N LYS A 77 12.10 -19.78 1.73
CA LYS A 77 12.38 -18.52 1.03
C LYS A 77 11.92 -18.53 -0.42
N PHE A 78 12.09 -19.66 -1.10
CA PHE A 78 11.59 -19.85 -2.45
C PHE A 78 10.05 -19.78 -2.49
N SER A 79 9.38 -20.47 -1.57
CA SER A 79 7.92 -20.45 -1.48
C SER A 79 7.41 -19.05 -1.15
N ASP A 80 8.08 -18.33 -0.25
CA ASP A 80 7.78 -16.94 0.09
C ASP A 80 7.94 -16.03 -1.14
N ALA A 81 9.02 -16.15 -1.90
CA ALA A 81 9.24 -15.38 -3.13
C ALA A 81 8.16 -15.64 -4.20
N VAL A 82 7.77 -16.91 -4.41
CA VAL A 82 6.67 -17.27 -5.30
C VAL A 82 5.34 -16.72 -4.80
N PHE A 83 5.09 -16.80 -3.50
CA PHE A 83 3.88 -16.27 -2.89
C PHE A 83 3.80 -14.76 -3.02
N GLU A 84 4.89 -14.04 -2.75
CA GLU A 84 5.01 -12.59 -2.92
C GLU A 84 4.76 -12.18 -4.38
N TYR A 85 5.33 -12.89 -5.35
CA TYR A 85 5.09 -12.63 -6.77
C TYR A 85 3.61 -12.84 -7.15
N LYS A 86 3.02 -13.99 -6.80
CA LYS A 86 1.60 -14.28 -7.07
C LYS A 86 0.67 -13.28 -6.37
N MET A 87 1.01 -12.89 -5.14
CA MET A 87 0.28 -11.90 -4.38
C MET A 87 0.39 -10.51 -5.03
N GLY A 88 1.56 -10.13 -5.52
CA GLY A 88 1.78 -8.91 -6.30
C GLY A 88 0.88 -8.85 -7.53
N LEU A 89 0.84 -9.92 -8.34
CA LEU A 89 -0.05 -10.01 -9.50
C LEU A 89 -1.54 -9.89 -9.14
N LEU A 90 -1.97 -10.54 -8.06
CA LEU A 90 -3.35 -10.44 -7.57
C LEU A 90 -3.69 -9.03 -7.08
N ILE A 91 -2.78 -8.41 -6.33
CA ILE A 91 -2.93 -7.02 -5.86
C ILE A 91 -3.02 -6.07 -7.05
N ASN A 92 -2.16 -6.20 -8.05
CA ASN A 92 -2.17 -5.33 -9.23
C ASN A 92 -3.45 -5.46 -10.04
N ARG A 93 -4.00 -6.67 -10.15
CA ARG A 93 -5.30 -6.92 -10.77
C ARG A 93 -6.45 -6.35 -9.94
N GLU A 94 -6.40 -6.48 -8.61
CA GLU A 94 -7.34 -5.83 -7.69
C GLU A 94 -7.26 -4.30 -7.80
N ASP A 95 -6.06 -3.75 -8.00
CA ASP A 95 -5.78 -2.31 -8.03
C ASP A 95 -6.00 -1.66 -9.39
N GLY A 96 -6.06 -2.44 -10.48
CA GLY A 96 -6.43 -1.98 -11.82
C GLY A 96 -5.27 -1.48 -12.69
N PHE A 97 -4.05 -1.99 -12.44
CA PHE A 97 -2.83 -1.60 -13.14
C PHE A 97 -2.29 -2.67 -14.11
N ASP A 98 -1.63 -2.24 -15.18
CA ASP A 98 -0.74 -3.08 -15.99
C ASP A 98 0.68 -2.89 -15.44
N ASP A 99 1.06 -3.74 -14.49
CA ASP A 99 2.38 -3.67 -13.89
C ASP A 99 3.45 -4.08 -14.91
N ALA A 100 4.45 -3.21 -14.99
CA ALA A 100 5.73 -3.51 -15.57
C ALA A 100 6.47 -4.51 -14.69
N GLU A 101 7.40 -5.26 -15.28
CA GLU A 101 8.42 -5.97 -14.53
C GLU A 101 9.32 -4.93 -13.88
N ASP A 102 8.91 -4.46 -12.71
CA ASP A 102 9.83 -3.87 -11.77
C ASP A 102 10.67 -5.04 -11.24
N GLU A 103 11.66 -5.47 -12.04
CA GLU A 103 12.92 -5.86 -11.45
C GLU A 103 13.35 -4.60 -10.69
N GLU A 104 13.05 -4.57 -9.38
CA GLU A 104 13.96 -3.98 -8.43
C GLU A 104 15.27 -4.73 -8.62
N GLY A 105 15.98 -4.43 -9.72
CA GLY A 105 17.40 -4.70 -9.78
C GLY A 105 17.93 -4.10 -8.51
N ASP A 106 18.73 -4.90 -7.79
CA ASP A 106 19.51 -4.54 -6.62
C ASP A 106 20.20 -3.19 -6.90
N GLU A 107 19.45 -2.08 -6.82
CA GLU A 107 19.97 -0.81 -6.44
C GLU A 107 20.51 -1.18 -5.09
N LYS A 108 21.84 -1.21 -5.02
CA LYS A 108 22.57 -0.96 -3.80
C LYS A 108 22.02 0.36 -3.27
N THR A 109 20.82 0.36 -2.68
CA THR A 109 20.64 0.93 -1.37
C THR A 109 21.80 0.35 -0.62
N GLU A 110 22.87 1.14 -0.52
CA GLU A 110 23.73 1.06 0.64
C GLU A 110 22.77 0.74 1.78
N ARG A 111 22.94 -0.42 2.39
CA ARG A 111 22.24 -0.75 3.63
C ARG A 111 22.69 0.31 4.61
N PHE A 112 22.03 1.46 4.56
CA PHE A 112 22.38 2.58 5.38
C PHE A 112 21.84 2.22 6.74
N ASN A 113 22.79 1.76 7.54
CA ASN A 113 22.65 1.31 8.90
C ASN A 113 21.89 2.37 9.72
N PRO A 114 21.03 1.90 10.64
CA PRO A 114 19.70 2.41 10.82
C PRO A 114 19.76 3.78 11.50
N TYR A 115 18.68 4.54 11.46
CA TYR A 115 18.52 5.74 12.27
C TYR A 115 19.05 5.52 13.70
N ASP A 116 19.67 6.56 14.28
CA ASP A 116 20.23 6.49 15.63
C ASP A 116 19.18 5.86 16.56
N PRO A 117 19.43 4.67 17.15
CA PRO A 117 18.46 3.98 18.01
C PRO A 117 17.95 4.85 19.15
N LYS A 118 18.70 5.90 19.53
CA LYS A 118 18.29 6.89 20.53
C LYS A 118 17.11 7.76 20.11
N LEU A 119 16.82 7.82 18.81
CA LEU A 119 15.70 8.56 18.24
C LEU A 119 14.41 7.73 18.17
N ILE A 120 14.50 6.41 18.40
CA ILE A 120 13.33 5.54 18.49
C ILE A 120 12.67 5.77 19.84
N ARG A 121 11.50 6.40 19.85
CA ARG A 121 10.74 6.69 21.06
C ARG A 121 9.38 6.04 20.98
N VAL A 122 9.24 4.93 21.70
CA VAL A 122 7.99 4.20 21.83
C VAL A 122 7.70 4.02 23.32
N ASP A 123 6.63 4.66 23.77
CA ASP A 123 6.20 4.62 25.16
C ASP A 123 4.97 3.73 25.31
N THR A 124 4.95 2.86 26.32
CA THR A 124 3.75 2.08 26.65
C THR A 124 2.83 2.92 27.54
N LYS A 125 1.65 3.25 27.01
CA LYS A 125 0.55 3.87 27.75
C LYS A 125 -0.53 2.83 28.07
N THR A 126 -1.28 3.09 29.13
CA THR A 126 -2.44 2.26 29.51
C THR A 126 -3.69 3.11 29.51
N PHE A 127 -4.72 2.63 28.80
CA PHE A 127 -6.02 3.29 28.75
C PHE A 127 -7.12 2.28 29.02
N SER A 128 -8.12 2.66 29.80
CA SER A 128 -9.33 1.86 29.90
C SER A 128 -10.12 1.88 28.58
N ILE A 129 -10.87 0.82 28.29
CA ILE A 129 -11.78 0.79 27.13
C ILE A 129 -12.75 1.99 27.18
N SER A 130 -13.22 2.40 28.37
CA SER A 130 -14.07 3.59 28.49
C SER A 130 -13.37 4.87 28.06
N GLN A 131 -12.10 5.06 28.40
CA GLN A 131 -11.32 6.22 27.98
C GLN A 131 -11.07 6.18 26.46
N VAL A 132 -10.64 5.05 25.93
CA VAL A 132 -10.42 4.88 24.49
C VAL A 132 -11.70 5.19 23.71
N ASN A 133 -12.85 4.68 24.17
CA ASN A 133 -14.14 4.96 23.54
C ASN A 133 -14.51 6.45 23.60
N GLN A 134 -14.18 7.14 24.69
CA GLN A 134 -14.39 8.58 24.81
C GLN A 134 -13.50 9.35 23.83
N MET A 135 -12.20 9.06 23.83
CA MET A 135 -11.22 9.67 22.92
C MET A 135 -11.57 9.45 21.44
N ILE A 136 -12.12 8.28 21.08
CA ILE A 136 -12.65 8.02 19.73
C ILE A 136 -13.82 8.96 19.40
N ASN A 137 -14.77 9.14 20.33
CA ASN A 137 -15.94 9.98 20.09
C ASN A 137 -15.58 11.48 20.06
N ASP A 138 -14.54 11.89 20.79
CA ASP A 138 -14.03 13.25 20.82
C ASP A 138 -13.11 13.56 19.62
N GLY A 139 -12.78 12.56 18.80
CA GLY A 139 -11.91 12.70 17.63
C GLY A 139 -10.41 12.72 17.96
N GLU A 140 -10.04 12.40 19.20
CA GLU A 140 -8.64 12.30 19.64
C GLU A 140 -7.96 11.01 19.18
N ILE A 141 -8.73 9.93 19.03
CA ILE A 141 -8.26 8.69 18.40
C ILE A 141 -8.93 8.59 17.03
N ASP A 142 -8.10 8.66 16.01
CA ASP A 142 -8.55 8.49 14.64
C ASP A 142 -8.65 7.00 14.30
N LEU A 143 -9.88 6.49 14.34
CA LEU A 143 -10.24 5.19 13.78
C LEU A 143 -10.50 5.25 12.27
N SER A 144 -10.43 6.45 11.65
CA SER A 144 -10.81 6.67 10.25
C SER A 144 -9.87 5.89 9.33
N PRO A 145 -10.37 4.82 8.71
CA PRO A 145 -9.59 3.90 7.92
C PRO A 145 -9.82 4.27 6.46
N ASP A 146 -9.03 5.19 5.92
CA ASP A 146 -9.09 5.39 4.47
C ASP A 146 -8.52 4.16 3.73
N PHE A 147 -7.54 3.47 4.31
CA PHE A 147 -6.93 2.24 3.78
C PHE A 147 -7.62 0.94 4.21
N GLN A 148 -8.31 0.89 5.35
CA GLN A 148 -8.97 -0.35 5.81
C GLN A 148 -10.47 -0.40 5.47
N ARG A 149 -10.96 0.54 4.65
CA ARG A 149 -12.31 0.54 4.07
C ARG A 149 -12.45 -0.61 3.07
N GLY A 150 -12.66 -1.80 3.63
CA GLY A 150 -12.88 -3.05 2.91
C GLY A 150 -12.88 -4.27 3.83
N PHE A 151 -12.37 -4.15 5.07
CA PHE A 151 -12.12 -5.30 5.93
C PHE A 151 -12.41 -5.04 7.42
N VAL A 152 -13.53 -4.39 7.77
CA VAL A 152 -14.07 -4.59 9.13
C VAL A 152 -14.51 -6.05 9.22
N TRP A 153 -14.18 -6.78 10.30
CA TRP A 153 -14.63 -8.16 10.47
C TRP A 153 -16.13 -8.27 10.20
N THR A 154 -16.52 -8.86 9.07
CA THR A 154 -17.93 -9.02 8.70
C THR A 154 -18.54 -10.18 9.49
N ASP A 155 -17.72 -11.17 9.84
CA ASP A 155 -18.12 -12.30 10.66
C ASP A 155 -18.46 -11.89 12.10
N ILE A 156 -19.74 -12.04 12.44
CA ILE A 156 -20.29 -11.82 13.77
C ILE A 156 -19.67 -12.73 14.83
N THR A 157 -19.23 -13.94 14.45
CA THR A 157 -18.61 -14.91 15.36
C THR A 157 -17.26 -14.40 15.83
N ARG A 158 -16.38 -13.98 14.90
CA ARG A 158 -15.09 -13.39 15.22
C ARG A 158 -15.23 -12.12 16.09
N LYS A 159 -16.19 -11.26 15.78
CA LYS A 159 -16.53 -10.08 16.60
C LYS A 159 -16.94 -10.47 18.02
N SER A 160 -17.82 -11.45 18.14
CA SER A 160 -18.37 -11.89 19.44
C SER A 160 -17.31 -12.56 20.29
N ARG A 161 -16.41 -13.38 19.71
CA ARG A 161 -15.29 -14.01 20.41
C ARG A 161 -14.30 -13.00 20.99
N LEU A 162 -14.05 -11.88 20.30
CA LEU A 162 -13.23 -10.80 20.87
C LEU A 162 -13.88 -10.19 22.11
N ILE A 163 -15.20 -9.94 22.06
CA ILE A 163 -15.94 -9.44 23.23
C ILE A 163 -15.96 -10.51 24.33
N GLU A 164 -16.10 -11.79 23.99
CA GLU A 164 -16.02 -12.91 24.93
C GLU A 164 -14.70 -12.92 25.70
N SER A 165 -13.57 -12.71 25.03
CA SER A 165 -12.27 -12.57 25.69
C SER A 165 -12.27 -11.46 26.74
N LEU A 166 -12.85 -10.29 26.43
CA LEU A 166 -12.99 -9.18 27.40
C LEU A 166 -13.91 -9.56 28.56
N LEU A 167 -15.02 -10.24 28.27
CA LEU A 167 -15.95 -10.74 29.28
C LEU A 167 -15.29 -11.78 30.18
N LEU A 168 -14.34 -12.57 29.69
CA LEU A 168 -13.58 -13.57 30.44
C LEU A 168 -12.33 -13.01 31.12
N ARG A 169 -11.96 -11.74 30.86
CA ARG A 169 -10.68 -11.11 31.27
C ARG A 169 -9.45 -11.79 30.68
N ILE A 170 -9.59 -12.38 29.50
CA ILE A 170 -8.46 -12.88 28.72
C ILE A 170 -7.75 -11.67 28.09
N PRO A 171 -6.43 -11.49 28.31
CA PRO A 171 -5.68 -10.41 27.69
C PRO A 171 -5.79 -10.47 26.17
N ILE A 172 -6.09 -9.32 25.55
CA ILE A 172 -6.01 -9.16 24.10
C ILE A 172 -4.62 -8.63 23.72
N PRO A 173 -4.14 -8.85 22.47
CA PRO A 173 -2.83 -8.36 22.06
C PRO A 173 -2.66 -6.86 22.28
N VAL A 174 -1.43 -6.39 22.40
CA VAL A 174 -1.14 -4.95 22.55
C VAL A 174 -1.62 -4.17 21.32
N PHE A 175 -1.80 -2.86 21.48
CA PHE A 175 -2.12 -1.93 20.41
C PHE A 175 -0.90 -1.08 20.08
N TYR A 176 -0.82 -0.59 18.84
CA TYR A 176 0.22 0.33 18.41
C TYR A 176 -0.42 1.57 17.82
N PHE A 177 -0.10 2.73 18.38
CA PHE A 177 -0.57 4.03 17.92
C PHE A 177 0.63 4.88 17.50
N ALA A 178 0.42 5.81 16.59
CA ALA A 178 1.31 6.93 16.35
C ALA A 178 0.65 8.21 16.85
N GLN A 179 1.42 9.05 17.52
CA GLN A 179 0.95 10.34 18.00
C GLN A 179 1.48 11.46 17.09
N ASP A 180 0.63 12.43 16.75
CA ASP A 180 1.02 13.63 16.00
C ASP A 180 1.47 14.77 16.94
N GLU A 181 1.86 15.92 16.36
CA GLU A 181 2.37 17.07 17.12
C GLU A 181 1.27 17.73 17.97
N GLU A 182 0.02 17.63 17.54
CA GLU A 182 -1.18 18.08 18.24
C GLU A 182 -1.62 17.13 19.36
N GLY A 183 -1.01 15.95 19.42
CA GLY A 183 -1.27 14.94 20.45
C GLY A 183 -2.40 13.97 20.12
N LEU A 184 -2.97 14.02 18.92
CA LEU A 184 -3.96 13.07 18.41
C LEU A 184 -3.29 11.73 18.12
N PHE A 185 -4.06 10.66 18.21
CA PHE A 185 -3.59 9.30 18.01
C PHE A 185 -4.13 8.71 16.72
N GLN A 186 -3.23 8.27 15.85
CA GLN A 186 -3.53 7.41 14.73
C GLN A 186 -3.32 5.94 15.13
N VAL A 187 -4.35 5.12 14.96
CA VAL A 187 -4.23 3.67 15.25
C VAL A 187 -3.50 2.98 14.09
N VAL A 188 -2.45 2.24 14.42
CA VAL A 188 -1.56 1.56 13.47
C VAL A 188 -1.88 0.07 13.44
N ASP A 189 -1.91 -0.55 14.63
CA ASP A 189 -2.38 -1.92 14.81
C ASP A 189 -3.54 -1.97 15.82
N GLY A 190 -4.48 -2.87 15.54
CA GLY A 190 -5.66 -3.10 16.38
C GLY A 190 -6.87 -2.24 16.02
N VAL A 191 -6.85 -1.53 14.88
CA VAL A 191 -8.00 -0.77 14.35
C VAL A 191 -9.27 -1.63 14.33
N GLN A 192 -9.19 -2.86 13.79
CA GLN A 192 -10.33 -3.79 13.75
C GLN A 192 -10.86 -4.12 15.15
N ARG A 193 -9.95 -4.40 16.09
CA ARG A 193 -10.30 -4.75 17.48
C ARG A 193 -10.97 -3.58 18.19
N LEU A 194 -10.41 -2.37 18.09
CA LEU A 194 -11.02 -1.16 18.65
C LEU A 194 -12.36 -0.82 18.00
N THR A 195 -12.46 -0.97 16.68
CA THR A 195 -13.71 -0.76 15.94
C THR A 195 -14.80 -1.68 16.45
N VAL A 196 -14.52 -2.98 16.62
CA VAL A 196 -15.50 -3.96 17.15
C VAL A 196 -15.91 -3.63 18.57
N ILE A 197 -14.96 -3.28 19.45
CA ILE A 197 -15.23 -2.88 20.83
C ILE A 197 -16.13 -1.64 20.88
N ASN A 198 -15.77 -0.57 20.15
CA ASN A 198 -16.56 0.66 20.06
C ASN A 198 -17.96 0.39 19.46
N SER A 199 -18.07 -0.41 18.40
CA SER A 199 -19.35 -0.76 17.76
C SER A 199 -20.27 -1.53 18.72
N PHE A 200 -19.71 -2.48 19.49
CA PHE A 200 -20.48 -3.20 20.50
C PHE A 200 -20.96 -2.26 21.62
N MET A 201 -20.09 -1.37 22.09
CA MET A 201 -20.45 -0.37 23.10
C MET A 201 -21.54 0.61 22.63
N LYS A 202 -21.59 0.89 21.32
CA LYS A 202 -22.66 1.65 20.66
C LYS A 202 -23.95 0.86 20.43
N ASN A 203 -23.98 -0.42 20.84
CA ASN A 203 -25.08 -1.36 20.62
C ASN A 203 -25.40 -1.56 19.13
N GLU A 204 -24.39 -1.63 18.27
CA GLU A 204 -24.57 -1.84 16.82
C GLU A 204 -24.78 -3.33 16.45
N PHE A 205 -24.41 -4.26 17.33
CA PHE A 205 -24.65 -5.70 17.15
C PHE A 205 -24.89 -6.43 18.48
N LYS A 206 -25.52 -7.61 18.40
CA LYS A 206 -25.71 -8.57 19.50
C LYS A 206 -24.63 -9.65 19.45
N LEU A 207 -24.21 -10.16 20.61
CA LEU A 207 -23.27 -11.28 20.67
C LEU A 207 -23.88 -12.56 20.11
N LYS A 208 -23.08 -13.34 19.36
CA LYS A 208 -23.47 -14.62 18.75
C LYS A 208 -22.32 -15.61 18.83
N ASN A 209 -22.66 -16.90 18.87
CA ASN A 209 -21.69 -18.01 18.75
C ASN A 209 -20.55 -17.95 19.80
N LEU A 210 -20.89 -17.53 21.03
CA LEU A 210 -19.98 -17.55 22.17
C LEU A 210 -19.65 -19.00 22.59
N GLU A 211 -18.40 -19.28 22.95
CA GLU A 211 -17.93 -20.64 23.29
C GLU A 211 -18.14 -21.01 24.75
N TYR A 212 -17.93 -20.05 25.66
CA TYR A 212 -17.92 -20.26 27.10
C TYR A 212 -19.09 -19.54 27.78
N LEU A 213 -19.48 -18.37 27.29
CA LEU A 213 -20.52 -17.52 27.88
C LEU A 213 -21.80 -17.57 27.05
N SER A 214 -22.33 -18.78 26.83
CA SER A 214 -23.52 -19.00 25.99
C SER A 214 -24.75 -18.20 26.45
N GLU A 215 -24.85 -17.90 27.75
CA GLU A 215 -25.87 -17.06 28.38
C GLU A 215 -25.78 -15.57 28.01
N CYS A 216 -24.67 -15.17 27.40
CA CYS A 216 -24.46 -13.83 26.87
C CYS A 216 -24.79 -13.71 25.38
N ASN A 217 -25.14 -14.82 24.70
CA ASN A 217 -25.63 -14.74 23.33
C ASN A 217 -26.92 -13.90 23.29
N ASP A 218 -27.11 -13.21 22.17
CA ASP A 218 -28.23 -12.31 21.90
C ASP A 218 -28.32 -11.06 22.80
N LYS A 219 -27.29 -10.79 23.60
CA LYS A 219 -27.21 -9.61 24.45
C LYS A 219 -26.54 -8.42 23.75
N TRP A 220 -27.10 -7.24 24.00
CA TRP A 220 -26.51 -5.92 23.75
C TRP A 220 -25.53 -5.53 24.85
N PHE A 221 -24.69 -4.52 24.61
CA PHE A 221 -23.82 -3.99 25.66
C PHE A 221 -24.63 -3.37 26.81
N LYS A 222 -25.40 -2.31 26.54
CA LYS A 222 -26.29 -1.65 27.51
C LYS A 222 -27.32 -0.82 26.75
N ASN A 223 -28.32 -1.46 26.17
CA ASN A 223 -29.31 -0.78 25.34
C ASN A 223 -30.52 -0.35 26.19
N GLY A 224 -30.65 0.96 26.43
CA GLY A 224 -31.75 1.52 27.21
C GLY A 224 -33.14 1.42 26.57
N LYS A 225 -33.23 1.01 25.29
CA LYS A 225 -34.49 0.75 24.57
C LYS A 225 -34.86 -0.75 24.53
N ALA A 226 -33.92 -1.63 24.88
CA ALA A 226 -34.15 -3.08 24.91
C ALA A 226 -34.66 -3.53 26.27
N ALA A 227 -35.26 -4.73 26.34
CA ALA A 227 -35.58 -5.31 27.63
C ALA A 227 -34.28 -5.53 28.43
N LYS A 228 -34.35 -5.45 29.77
CA LYS A 228 -33.15 -5.54 30.62
C LYS A 228 -32.43 -6.87 30.42
N GLU A 229 -33.19 -7.92 30.14
CA GLU A 229 -32.77 -9.29 29.89
C GLU A 229 -32.01 -9.43 28.55
N GLU A 230 -32.22 -8.50 27.61
CA GLU A 230 -31.51 -8.43 26.33
C GLU A 230 -30.19 -7.65 26.41
N SER A 231 -29.79 -7.15 27.57
CA SER A 231 -28.50 -6.47 27.77
C SER A 231 -27.58 -7.28 28.67
N LEU A 232 -26.27 -7.07 28.54
CA LEU A 232 -25.29 -7.64 29.46
C LEU A 232 -25.58 -7.22 30.90
N ASP A 233 -25.30 -8.13 31.83
CA ASP A 233 -25.38 -7.83 33.25
C ASP A 233 -24.40 -6.71 33.61
N SER A 234 -24.77 -5.92 34.63
CA SER A 234 -23.99 -4.75 35.04
C SER A 234 -22.53 -5.09 35.39
N MET A 235 -22.27 -6.32 35.85
CA MET A 235 -20.92 -6.83 36.09
C MET A 235 -20.09 -6.90 34.81
N PHE A 236 -20.65 -7.45 33.73
CA PHE A 236 -19.98 -7.61 32.44
C PHE A 236 -19.76 -6.26 31.75
N VAL A 237 -20.74 -5.35 31.85
CA VAL A 237 -20.60 -3.97 31.38
C VAL A 237 -19.41 -3.29 32.06
N ARG A 238 -19.33 -3.35 33.40
CA ARG A 238 -18.19 -2.79 34.15
C ARG A 238 -16.87 -3.44 33.76
N ARG A 239 -16.87 -4.77 33.58
CA ARG A 239 -15.68 -5.54 33.19
C ARG A 239 -15.12 -5.05 31.85
N ILE A 240 -15.95 -4.86 30.83
CA ILE A 240 -15.53 -4.28 29.55
C ILE A 240 -14.99 -2.86 29.76
N GLN A 241 -15.77 -1.96 30.38
CA GLN A 241 -15.40 -0.55 30.52
C GLN A 241 -14.07 -0.34 31.26
N GLN A 242 -13.80 -1.15 32.28
CA GLN A 242 -12.61 -1.03 33.14
C GLN A 242 -11.40 -1.82 32.61
N THR A 243 -11.57 -2.64 31.56
CA THR A 243 -10.46 -3.38 30.97
C THR A 243 -9.39 -2.40 30.49
N GLN A 244 -8.15 -2.62 30.90
CA GLN A 244 -7.00 -1.81 30.52
C GLN A 244 -6.41 -2.34 29.22
N LEU A 245 -6.24 -1.46 28.25
CA LEU A 245 -5.54 -1.71 27.00
C LEU A 245 -4.11 -1.20 27.14
N PHE A 246 -3.16 -2.05 26.75
CA PHE A 246 -1.75 -1.69 26.64
C PHE A 246 -1.47 -1.18 25.23
N ILE A 247 -1.04 0.06 25.13
CA ILE A 247 -0.86 0.76 23.86
C ILE A 247 0.57 1.26 23.78
N ASN A 248 1.31 0.77 22.80
CA ASN A 248 2.63 1.28 22.46
C ASN A 248 2.45 2.49 21.53
N VAL A 249 2.82 3.66 22.02
CA VAL A 249 2.67 4.94 21.31
C VAL A 249 4.01 5.34 20.74
N ILE A 250 4.07 5.50 19.43
CA ILE A 250 5.24 6.04 18.74
C ILE A 250 5.18 7.56 18.84
N ASP A 251 6.21 8.14 19.44
CA ASP A 251 6.31 9.58 19.71
C ASP A 251 6.41 10.39 18.41
N PRO A 252 5.78 11.58 18.33
CA PRO A 252 5.86 12.44 17.15
C PRO A 252 7.30 12.80 16.75
N GLN A 253 8.24 12.90 17.70
CA GLN A 253 9.66 13.19 17.46
C GLN A 253 10.42 12.03 16.83
N THR A 254 9.83 10.84 16.76
CA THR A 254 10.43 9.71 16.04
C THR A 254 10.50 10.07 14.54
N PRO A 255 11.67 9.98 13.89
CA PRO A 255 11.78 10.31 12.46
C PRO A 255 10.79 9.53 11.59
N GLY A 256 10.20 10.15 10.57
CA GLY A 256 9.14 9.52 9.77
C GLY A 256 9.54 8.17 9.17
N LYS A 257 10.77 8.09 8.67
CA LYS A 257 11.38 6.88 8.13
C LYS A 257 11.55 5.75 9.18
N VAL A 258 11.78 6.10 10.45
CA VAL A 258 11.75 5.13 11.58
C VAL A 258 10.32 4.68 11.86
N LYS A 259 9.36 5.61 11.89
CA LYS A 259 7.93 5.27 12.09
C LYS A 259 7.49 4.27 11.03
N TYR A 260 7.88 4.49 9.78
CA TYR A 260 7.64 3.60 8.65
C TYR A 260 8.20 2.19 8.87
N ASP A 261 9.47 2.07 9.28
CA ASP A 261 10.08 0.76 9.57
C ASP A 261 9.39 0.04 10.74
N ILE A 262 9.01 0.79 11.77
CA ILE A 262 8.23 0.26 12.89
C ILE A 262 6.88 -0.29 12.39
N PHE A 263 6.20 0.44 11.51
CA PHE A 263 4.93 0.01 10.91
C PHE A 263 5.08 -1.25 10.07
N LYS A 264 6.11 -1.35 9.23
CA LYS A 264 6.38 -2.57 8.45
C LYS A 264 6.60 -3.79 9.37
N ARG A 265 7.33 -3.61 10.47
CA ARG A 265 7.64 -4.71 11.42
C ARG A 265 6.43 -5.18 12.23
N ILE A 266 5.58 -4.25 12.67
CA ILE A 266 4.39 -4.58 13.48
C ILE A 266 3.33 -5.31 12.65
N ASN A 267 3.18 -4.96 11.36
CA ASN A 267 2.13 -5.49 10.48
C ASN A 267 2.38 -6.93 9.98
N THR A 268 3.28 -7.69 10.60
CA THR A 268 3.68 -9.05 10.19
C THR A 268 2.67 -10.15 10.55
N GLY A 269 1.73 -9.88 11.46
CA GLY A 269 0.71 -10.86 11.90
C GLY A 269 -0.63 -10.85 11.14
N GLY A 270 -0.81 -9.95 10.17
CA GLY A 270 -2.07 -9.72 9.43
C GLY A 270 -1.85 -9.37 7.95
N LYS A 271 -2.86 -8.80 7.26
CA LYS A 271 -2.66 -8.28 5.89
C LYS A 271 -1.70 -7.09 5.96
N VAL A 272 -0.49 -7.28 5.43
CA VAL A 272 0.57 -6.28 5.47
C VAL A 272 0.10 -4.99 4.77
N LEU A 273 0.31 -3.86 5.44
CA LEU A 273 0.06 -2.54 4.85
C LEU A 273 1.06 -2.31 3.70
N ASN A 274 0.59 -1.87 2.55
CA ASN A 274 1.48 -1.41 1.48
C ASN A 274 2.08 -0.04 1.83
N ASN A 275 3.07 0.39 1.05
CA ASN A 275 3.79 1.64 1.29
C ASN A 275 2.84 2.86 1.31
N GLN A 276 1.81 2.89 0.46
CA GLN A 276 0.86 4.00 0.40
C GLN A 276 -0.11 4.03 1.60
N GLU A 277 -0.56 2.87 2.08
CA GLU A 277 -1.38 2.76 3.28
C GLU A 277 -0.59 3.24 4.52
N ILE A 278 0.71 2.93 4.56
CA ILE A 278 1.61 3.44 5.60
C ILE A 278 1.76 4.97 5.49
N ARG A 279 2.00 5.51 4.29
CA ARG A 279 2.04 6.97 4.05
C ARG A 279 0.77 7.67 4.52
N ASN A 280 -0.39 7.07 4.26
CA ASN A 280 -1.65 7.62 4.73
C ASN A 280 -1.73 7.63 6.27
N CYS A 281 -1.15 6.65 6.97
CA CYS A 281 -1.07 6.68 8.45
C CYS A 281 -0.19 7.82 8.96
N LEU A 282 0.86 8.20 8.21
CA LEU A 282 1.77 9.28 8.55
C LEU A 282 1.27 10.66 8.10
N ALA A 283 0.25 10.71 7.25
CA ALA A 283 -0.31 11.93 6.72
C ALA A 283 -1.26 12.60 7.72
N CYS A 284 -1.11 13.91 7.92
CA CYS A 284 -2.03 14.69 8.73
C CYS A 284 -3.42 14.77 8.05
N PRO A 285 -4.49 15.14 8.79
CA PRO A 285 -5.85 15.16 8.24
C PRO A 285 -6.00 16.01 6.97
N SER A 286 -5.25 17.10 6.83
CA SER A 286 -5.31 17.98 5.66
C SER A 286 -4.72 17.32 4.41
N THR A 287 -3.55 16.68 4.53
CA THR A 287 -2.90 15.90 3.46
C THR A 287 -3.79 14.73 3.01
N ARG A 288 -4.33 13.95 3.96
CA ARG A 288 -5.24 12.85 3.65
C ARG A 288 -6.47 13.35 2.91
N LYS A 289 -7.07 14.43 3.39
CA LYS A 289 -8.23 15.05 2.75
C LYS A 289 -7.93 15.51 1.32
N LEU A 290 -6.75 16.09 1.07
CA LEU A 290 -6.34 16.48 -0.28
C LEU A 290 -6.29 15.24 -1.19
N LEU A 291 -5.51 14.22 -0.83
CA LEU A 291 -5.33 13.04 -1.68
C LEU A 291 -6.68 12.40 -2.02
N ARG A 292 -7.53 12.22 -1.00
CA ARG A 292 -8.90 11.69 -1.16
C ARG A 292 -9.81 12.56 -2.01
N GLU A 293 -9.72 13.88 -1.89
CA GLU A 293 -10.50 14.79 -2.72
C GLU A 293 -10.10 14.64 -4.20
N LEU A 294 -8.80 14.53 -4.47
CA LEU A 294 -8.28 14.43 -5.83
C LEU A 294 -8.59 13.07 -6.46
N SER A 295 -8.32 11.96 -5.76
CA SER A 295 -8.60 10.60 -6.23
C SER A 295 -10.11 10.34 -6.35
N GLY A 296 -10.93 10.87 -5.43
CA GLY A 296 -12.39 10.80 -5.48
C GLY A 296 -13.05 11.77 -6.47
N SER A 297 -12.30 12.65 -7.13
CA SER A 297 -12.86 13.69 -8.01
C SER A 297 -13.44 13.11 -9.30
N GLN A 298 -14.49 13.74 -9.83
CA GLN A 298 -15.04 13.36 -11.15
C GLN A 298 -14.01 13.54 -12.28
N HIS A 299 -13.06 14.46 -12.14
CA HIS A 299 -11.98 14.67 -13.10
C HIS A 299 -11.10 13.41 -13.21
N PHE A 300 -10.63 12.91 -12.07
CA PHE A 300 -9.84 11.68 -12.01
C PHE A 300 -10.66 10.47 -12.44
N GLN A 301 -11.83 10.25 -11.83
CA GLN A 301 -12.68 9.10 -12.12
C GLN A 301 -13.08 9.01 -13.59
N ARG A 302 -13.30 10.15 -14.27
CA ARG A 302 -13.57 10.17 -15.71
C ARG A 302 -12.32 9.84 -16.53
N ALA A 303 -11.18 10.45 -16.23
CA ALA A 303 -9.93 10.21 -16.96
C ALA A 303 -9.41 8.78 -16.77
N THR A 304 -9.67 8.17 -15.61
CA THR A 304 -9.26 6.80 -15.28
C THR A 304 -10.36 5.77 -15.47
N ARG A 305 -11.57 6.20 -15.86
CA ARG A 305 -12.80 5.38 -15.94
C ARG A 305 -13.15 4.66 -14.63
N GLY A 306 -12.69 5.19 -13.50
CA GLY A 306 -12.85 4.56 -12.18
C GLY A 306 -12.31 3.13 -12.11
N SER A 307 -11.32 2.81 -12.94
CA SER A 307 -10.75 1.46 -12.99
C SER A 307 -9.64 1.22 -11.97
N ILE A 308 -9.31 2.21 -11.14
CA ILE A 308 -8.27 2.10 -10.11
C ILE A 308 -8.96 1.88 -8.78
N SER A 309 -8.51 0.87 -8.04
CA SER A 309 -9.07 0.55 -6.72
C SER A 309 -8.65 1.55 -5.66
N SER A 310 -9.63 2.01 -4.88
CA SER A 310 -9.37 2.78 -3.67
C SER A 310 -9.06 1.90 -2.45
N THR A 311 -9.19 0.57 -2.57
CA THR A 311 -9.13 -0.38 -1.44
C THR A 311 -7.75 -0.41 -0.80
N ARG A 312 -6.70 -0.42 -1.63
CA ARG A 312 -5.29 -0.42 -1.22
C ARG A 312 -4.62 0.93 -1.48
N MET A 313 -5.42 1.98 -1.67
CA MET A 313 -4.97 3.36 -1.93
C MET A 313 -4.12 3.54 -3.19
N ALA A 314 -4.29 2.66 -4.17
CA ALA A 314 -3.63 2.73 -5.47
C ALA A 314 -3.94 4.04 -6.23
N ASP A 315 -5.16 4.55 -6.06
CA ASP A 315 -5.60 5.84 -6.57
C ASP A 315 -4.86 7.00 -5.90
N ASP A 316 -4.78 7.02 -4.58
CA ASP A 316 -4.08 8.05 -3.81
C ASP A 316 -2.56 8.04 -4.11
N GLU A 317 -1.95 6.86 -4.36
CA GLU A 317 -0.55 6.76 -4.79
C GLU A 317 -0.32 7.49 -6.14
N LEU A 318 -1.21 7.32 -7.12
CA LEU A 318 -1.09 8.02 -8.40
C LEU A 318 -1.24 9.53 -8.27
N VAL A 319 -2.16 9.98 -7.42
CA VAL A 319 -2.28 11.40 -7.08
C VAL A 319 -0.99 11.91 -6.45
N LEU A 320 -0.44 11.18 -5.48
CA LEU A 320 0.77 11.57 -4.77
C LEU A 320 1.99 11.62 -5.72
N ARG A 321 2.11 10.66 -6.65
CA ARG A 321 3.14 10.68 -7.71
C ARG A 321 3.03 11.93 -8.57
N PHE A 322 1.81 12.32 -8.99
CA PHE A 322 1.63 13.58 -9.71
C PHE A 322 2.11 14.79 -8.88
N ILE A 323 1.68 14.87 -7.62
CA ILE A 323 2.04 15.99 -6.74
C ILE A 323 3.56 16.06 -6.56
N ALA A 324 4.22 14.94 -6.27
CA ALA A 324 5.66 14.89 -6.07
C ALA A 324 6.43 15.44 -7.27
N PHE A 325 6.09 15.01 -8.48
CA PHE A 325 6.75 15.48 -9.70
C PHE A 325 6.35 16.90 -10.09
N TYR A 326 5.12 17.33 -9.81
CA TYR A 326 4.74 18.73 -9.97
C TYR A 326 5.61 19.64 -9.10
N LEU A 327 5.79 19.29 -7.81
CA LEU A 327 6.62 20.05 -6.88
C LEU A 327 8.10 20.06 -7.29
N LEU A 328 8.60 18.96 -7.87
CA LEU A 328 9.94 18.91 -8.47
C LEU A 328 10.06 19.89 -9.65
N ASP A 329 9.07 19.92 -10.54
CA ASP A 329 9.08 20.77 -11.74
C ASP A 329 8.94 22.27 -11.43
N THR A 330 8.33 22.61 -10.29
CA THR A 330 8.13 23.99 -9.84
C THR A 330 9.17 24.46 -8.83
N ASP A 331 10.21 23.68 -8.58
CA ASP A 331 11.25 23.95 -7.56
C ASP A 331 10.67 24.17 -6.14
N GLN A 332 9.50 23.57 -5.85
CA GLN A 332 8.83 23.63 -4.55
C GLN A 332 9.10 22.39 -3.68
N SER A 333 9.66 21.34 -4.28
CA SER A 333 10.04 20.10 -3.59
C SER A 333 11.29 20.27 -2.71
N PRO A 334 11.39 19.57 -1.56
CA PRO A 334 12.63 19.46 -0.81
C PRO A 334 13.78 18.84 -1.62
N ALA A 335 13.45 17.85 -2.47
CA ALA A 335 14.39 17.26 -3.41
C ALA A 335 14.50 18.13 -4.67
N LYS A 336 15.72 18.26 -5.22
CA LYS A 336 15.98 19.05 -6.44
C LYS A 336 15.77 18.28 -7.74
N GLU A 337 15.97 16.97 -7.71
CA GLU A 337 15.84 16.12 -8.89
C GLU A 337 15.50 14.69 -8.46
N TYR A 338 14.83 13.96 -9.35
CA TYR A 338 14.52 12.55 -9.14
C TYR A 338 15.67 11.66 -9.61
N LYS A 339 16.28 10.91 -8.68
CA LYS A 339 17.44 10.03 -8.95
C LYS A 339 17.11 8.54 -8.91
N GLY A 340 15.84 8.19 -8.73
CA GLY A 340 15.44 6.84 -8.31
C GLY A 340 14.89 6.87 -6.89
N GLY A 341 14.41 5.72 -6.40
CA GLY A 341 13.78 5.62 -5.09
C GLY A 341 12.41 6.32 -5.01
N MET A 342 11.44 5.85 -5.79
CA MET A 342 10.08 6.39 -5.81
C MET A 342 9.48 6.47 -4.41
N ASP A 343 9.67 5.42 -3.60
CA ASP A 343 9.12 5.41 -2.25
C ASP A 343 9.66 6.53 -1.37
N ALA A 344 10.97 6.80 -1.43
CA ALA A 344 11.59 7.88 -0.66
C ALA A 344 11.04 9.26 -1.08
N LEU A 345 10.89 9.49 -2.39
CA LEU A 345 10.30 10.72 -2.90
C LEU A 345 8.86 10.91 -2.40
N LEU A 346 8.04 9.86 -2.44
CA LEU A 346 6.64 9.93 -1.99
C LEU A 346 6.54 10.11 -0.47
N ASP A 347 7.42 9.48 0.30
CA ASP A 347 7.50 9.67 1.76
C ASP A 347 7.83 11.13 2.10
N GLU A 348 8.89 11.70 1.48
CA GLU A 348 9.28 13.11 1.65
C GLU A 348 8.16 14.07 1.20
N THR A 349 7.44 13.71 0.14
CA THR A 349 6.31 14.51 -0.35
C THR A 349 5.18 14.57 0.68
N VAL A 350 4.87 13.46 1.37
CA VAL A 350 3.86 13.46 2.45
C VAL A 350 4.31 14.31 3.63
N GLU A 351 5.57 14.18 4.05
CA GLU A 351 6.13 15.02 5.13
C GLU A 351 6.04 16.51 4.80
N PHE A 352 6.36 16.89 3.56
CA PHE A 352 6.24 18.26 3.08
C PHE A 352 4.77 18.72 3.04
N LEU A 353 3.85 17.91 2.50
CA LEU A 353 2.44 18.25 2.42
C LEU A 353 1.79 18.41 3.80
N ASN A 354 2.25 17.67 4.81
CA ASN A 354 1.75 17.81 6.17
C ASN A 354 1.93 19.23 6.74
N GLN A 355 2.88 20.00 6.21
CA GLN A 355 3.18 21.38 6.59
C GLN A 355 2.73 22.41 5.55
N ALA A 356 2.13 21.97 4.43
CA ALA A 356 1.78 22.84 3.32
C ALA A 356 0.58 23.75 3.65
N ASP A 357 0.65 25.00 3.15
CA ASP A 357 -0.43 25.97 3.34
C ASP A 357 -1.61 25.74 2.39
N LEU A 358 -2.75 26.39 2.70
CA LEU A 358 -3.95 26.30 1.88
C LEU A 358 -3.79 26.87 0.46
N GLY A 359 -2.80 27.74 0.23
CA GLY A 359 -2.50 28.29 -1.09
C GLY A 359 -1.95 27.21 -2.01
N LEU A 360 -0.90 26.52 -1.56
CA LEU A 360 -0.28 25.40 -2.28
C LEU A 360 -1.28 24.26 -2.50
N MET A 361 -2.06 23.89 -1.48
CA MET A 361 -3.09 22.85 -1.63
C MET A 361 -4.12 23.18 -2.73
N LYS A 362 -4.53 24.45 -2.87
CA LYS A 362 -5.44 24.91 -3.93
C LYS A 362 -4.78 24.87 -5.31
N GLU A 363 -3.50 25.22 -5.38
CA GLU A 363 -2.71 25.16 -6.61
C GLU A 363 -2.62 23.71 -7.11
N LEU A 364 -2.17 22.79 -6.26
CA LEU A 364 -2.06 21.36 -6.55
C LEU A 364 -3.38 20.80 -7.06
N ARG A 365 -4.48 21.12 -6.39
CA ARG A 365 -5.83 20.74 -6.80
C ARG A 365 -6.18 21.24 -8.19
N SER A 366 -5.95 22.52 -8.46
CA SER A 366 -6.25 23.14 -9.75
C SER A 366 -5.46 22.47 -10.89
N LYS A 367 -4.16 22.26 -10.67
CA LYS A 367 -3.24 21.66 -11.64
C LYS A 367 -3.55 20.20 -11.91
N PHE A 368 -3.90 19.44 -10.87
CA PHE A 368 -4.32 18.05 -11.02
C PHE A 368 -5.60 17.92 -11.83
N PHE A 369 -6.65 18.68 -11.49
CA PHE A 369 -7.92 18.65 -12.23
C PHE A 369 -7.74 19.05 -13.69
N LEU A 370 -6.90 20.07 -13.95
CA LEU A 370 -6.56 20.49 -15.30
C LEU A 370 -5.90 19.36 -16.10
N ALA A 371 -4.91 18.68 -15.51
CA ALA A 371 -4.25 17.54 -16.14
C ALA A 371 -5.20 16.39 -16.46
N MET A 372 -6.10 16.04 -15.53
CA MET A 372 -7.09 14.97 -15.74
C MET A 372 -8.10 15.33 -16.84
N ASP A 373 -8.59 16.57 -16.85
CA ASP A 373 -9.50 17.05 -17.88
C ASP A 373 -8.86 17.06 -19.27
N HIS A 374 -7.59 17.50 -19.35
CA HIS A 374 -6.83 17.48 -20.60
C HIS A 374 -6.58 16.05 -21.08
N ALA A 375 -6.21 15.13 -20.18
CA ALA A 375 -5.96 13.75 -20.54
C ALA A 375 -7.23 13.09 -21.11
N TYR A 376 -8.37 13.31 -20.46
CA TYR A 376 -9.65 12.81 -20.97
C TYR A 376 -10.05 13.49 -22.29
N TYR A 377 -9.85 14.81 -22.42
CA TYR A 377 -10.15 15.52 -23.66
C TYR A 377 -9.36 14.97 -24.85
N LEU A 378 -8.05 14.74 -24.69
CA LEU A 378 -7.19 14.24 -25.75
C LEU A 378 -7.44 12.75 -26.01
N PHE A 379 -7.35 11.92 -24.99
CA PHE A 379 -7.25 10.46 -25.15
C PHE A 379 -8.56 9.70 -24.87
N GLY A 380 -9.58 10.37 -24.33
CA GLY A 380 -10.86 9.77 -23.97
C GLY A 380 -10.69 8.56 -23.05
N ASP A 381 -11.39 7.47 -23.37
CA ASP A 381 -11.36 6.22 -22.60
C ASP A 381 -10.01 5.52 -22.56
N ARG A 382 -9.09 5.89 -23.47
CA ARG A 382 -7.71 5.35 -23.53
C ARG A 382 -6.70 6.17 -22.75
N ALA A 383 -7.12 7.22 -22.04
CA ALA A 383 -6.23 7.99 -21.20
C ALA A 383 -5.46 7.07 -20.23
N PHE A 384 -4.14 7.30 -20.16
CA PHE A 384 -3.20 6.60 -19.28
C PHE A 384 -3.07 5.08 -19.50
N ARG A 385 -3.59 4.56 -20.62
CA ARG A 385 -3.59 3.11 -20.90
C ARG A 385 -2.60 2.75 -21.98
N LYS A 386 -1.78 1.75 -21.66
CA LYS A 386 -0.98 1.01 -22.63
C LYS A 386 -1.83 -0.05 -23.35
N ALA A 387 -2.70 -0.73 -22.60
CA ALA A 387 -3.63 -1.74 -23.11
C ALA A 387 -4.99 -1.60 -22.42
N ILE A 388 -5.39 -2.59 -21.60
CA ILE A 388 -6.68 -2.59 -20.90
C ILE A 388 -6.61 -1.79 -19.60
N TYR A 389 -5.51 -1.94 -18.85
CA TYR A 389 -5.29 -1.32 -17.55
C TYR A 389 -4.45 -0.04 -17.64
N ILE A 390 -4.54 0.77 -16.58
CA ILE A 390 -3.73 1.99 -16.46
C ILE A 390 -2.29 1.61 -16.20
N ASN A 391 -1.36 2.31 -16.84
CA ASN A 391 0.07 2.18 -16.58
C ASN A 391 0.54 3.37 -15.75
N LYS A 392 1.19 3.12 -14.61
CA LYS A 392 1.58 4.16 -13.64
C LYS A 392 2.57 5.17 -14.26
N ALA A 393 3.55 4.71 -15.03
CA ALA A 393 4.52 5.59 -15.70
C ALA A 393 3.84 6.46 -16.77
N LEU A 394 2.93 5.88 -17.56
CA LEU A 394 2.17 6.64 -18.55
C LEU A 394 1.23 7.66 -17.89
N PHE A 395 0.59 7.30 -16.77
CA PHE A 395 -0.20 8.23 -15.96
C PHE A 395 0.65 9.43 -15.55
N LEU A 396 1.81 9.16 -14.94
CA LEU A 396 2.72 10.21 -14.47
C LEU A 396 3.19 11.10 -15.62
N GLY A 397 3.69 10.52 -16.72
CA GLY A 397 4.19 11.28 -17.87
C GLY A 397 3.13 12.19 -18.49
N ILE A 398 1.94 11.65 -18.77
CA ILE A 398 0.84 12.42 -19.36
C ILE A 398 0.34 13.51 -18.41
N SER A 399 0.09 13.18 -17.14
CA SER A 399 -0.44 14.16 -16.19
C SER A 399 0.54 15.30 -15.91
N ARG A 400 1.84 14.98 -15.78
CA ARG A 400 2.93 15.95 -15.58
C ARG A 400 3.06 16.93 -16.74
N VAL A 401 3.00 16.47 -17.99
CA VAL A 401 3.03 17.37 -19.17
C VAL A 401 1.76 18.21 -19.27
N LEU A 402 0.59 17.58 -19.13
CA LEU A 402 -0.68 18.24 -19.40
C LEU A 402 -1.09 19.30 -18.37
N CYS A 403 -0.54 19.29 -17.15
CA CYS A 403 -0.80 20.31 -16.14
C CYS A 403 -0.18 21.69 -16.47
N ARG A 404 0.75 21.72 -17.43
CA ARG A 404 1.48 22.93 -17.86
C ARG A 404 0.72 23.77 -18.88
N PHE A 405 -0.23 23.17 -19.59
CA PHE A 405 -1.00 23.84 -20.63
C PHE A 405 -2.27 24.51 -20.06
N SER A 406 -2.74 25.58 -20.72
CA SER A 406 -4.08 26.12 -20.52
C SER A 406 -5.12 25.33 -21.32
N LYS A 407 -6.41 25.54 -21.01
CA LYS A 407 -7.51 24.89 -21.74
C LYS A 407 -7.55 25.32 -23.21
N GLU A 408 -7.19 26.55 -23.50
CA GLU A 408 -7.13 27.12 -24.86
C GLU A 408 -6.02 26.46 -25.66
N GLN A 409 -4.82 26.35 -25.07
CA GLN A 409 -3.68 25.69 -25.72
C GLN A 409 -4.00 24.24 -26.07
N ILE A 410 -4.68 23.49 -25.20
CA ILE A 410 -5.09 22.11 -25.49
C ILE A 410 -6.18 22.01 -26.57
N ARG A 411 -7.08 22.99 -26.66
CA ARG A 411 -8.12 23.02 -27.71
C ARG A 411 -7.56 23.29 -29.11
N GLU A 412 -6.44 24.00 -29.20
CA GLU A 412 -5.75 24.29 -30.46
C GLU A 412 -4.93 23.09 -30.97
N LYS A 413 -4.65 22.10 -30.11
CA LYS A 413 -3.88 20.91 -30.47
C LYS A 413 -4.68 19.95 -31.35
N ASN A 414 -4.01 19.31 -32.30
CA ASN A 414 -4.62 18.26 -33.12
C ASN A 414 -4.77 16.95 -32.32
N ARG A 415 -5.96 16.78 -31.73
CA ARG A 415 -6.30 15.62 -30.89
C ARG A 415 -6.03 14.27 -31.57
N ASP A 416 -6.45 14.12 -32.82
CA ASP A 416 -6.38 12.85 -33.54
C ASP A 416 -4.92 12.47 -33.83
N GLU A 417 -4.11 13.45 -34.21
CA GLU A 417 -2.68 13.27 -34.46
C GLU A 417 -1.91 12.95 -33.18
N ILE A 418 -2.16 13.67 -32.08
CA ILE A 418 -1.53 13.40 -30.78
C ILE A 418 -1.88 11.99 -30.29
N THR A 419 -3.17 11.63 -30.38
CA THR A 419 -3.64 10.30 -29.96
C THR A 419 -3.01 9.22 -30.82
N LYS A 420 -2.96 9.39 -32.14
CA LYS A 420 -2.32 8.45 -33.06
C LYS A 420 -0.84 8.28 -32.74
N ASN A 421 -0.09 9.39 -32.63
CA ASN A 421 1.34 9.38 -32.37
C ASN A 421 1.68 8.72 -31.02
N LEU A 422 0.86 8.95 -29.98
CA LEU A 422 1.04 8.29 -28.70
C LEU A 422 0.82 6.78 -28.79
N ASN A 423 -0.24 6.31 -29.47
CA ASN A 423 -0.48 4.87 -29.63
C ASN A 423 0.63 4.20 -30.44
N GLU A 424 1.08 4.83 -31.53
CA GLU A 424 2.19 4.32 -32.33
C GLU A 424 3.49 4.24 -31.50
N ALA A 425 3.75 5.23 -30.66
CA ALA A 425 4.92 5.22 -29.77
C ALA A 425 4.83 4.13 -28.70
N ILE A 426 3.63 3.82 -28.20
CA ILE A 426 3.39 2.75 -27.21
C ILE A 426 3.54 1.36 -27.84
N GLU A 427 2.99 1.15 -29.04
CA GLU A 427 2.97 -0.15 -29.71
C GLU A 427 4.33 -0.51 -30.33
N ARG A 428 5.04 0.48 -30.87
CA ARG A 428 6.32 0.27 -31.53
C ARG A 428 7.38 -0.18 -30.52
N GLU A 429 8.16 -1.20 -30.90
CA GLU A 429 9.35 -1.58 -30.14
C GLU A 429 10.34 -0.42 -30.10
N GLY A 430 10.76 -0.05 -28.90
CA GLY A 430 11.61 1.11 -28.67
C GLY A 430 11.68 1.50 -27.20
N GLU A 431 12.38 2.61 -26.94
CA GLU A 431 12.69 3.08 -25.58
C GLU A 431 11.42 3.35 -24.75
N LEU A 432 10.36 3.94 -25.34
CA LEU A 432 9.11 4.18 -24.63
C LEU A 432 8.45 2.87 -24.18
N ARG A 433 8.30 1.90 -25.09
CA ARG A 433 7.68 0.60 -24.76
C ARG A 433 8.46 -0.12 -23.67
N GLY A 434 9.80 -0.09 -23.71
CA GLY A 434 10.65 -0.60 -22.65
C GLY A 434 10.43 0.13 -21.32
N ALA A 435 10.46 1.46 -21.34
CA ALA A 435 10.25 2.31 -20.16
C ALA A 435 8.86 2.16 -19.52
N LEU A 436 7.85 1.76 -20.29
CA LEU A 436 6.49 1.46 -19.80
C LEU A 436 6.32 0.01 -19.32
N SER A 437 7.29 -0.88 -19.56
CA SER A 437 7.16 -2.33 -19.32
C SER A 437 8.18 -2.89 -18.34
N MET A 438 9.30 -2.21 -18.10
CA MET A 438 10.33 -2.64 -17.14
C MET A 438 10.83 -1.48 -16.31
N ALA A 439 11.11 -1.71 -15.02
CA ALA A 439 11.69 -0.74 -14.10
C ALA A 439 11.06 0.66 -14.24
N THR A 440 9.73 0.72 -14.21
CA THR A 440 8.94 1.93 -14.53
C THR A 440 9.16 3.08 -13.56
N ASN A 441 9.70 2.76 -12.38
CA ASN A 441 10.02 3.74 -11.35
C ASN A 441 11.44 4.31 -11.48
N ASN A 442 12.33 3.77 -12.32
CA ASN A 442 13.69 4.29 -12.40
C ASN A 442 13.73 5.68 -13.07
N ALA A 443 14.71 6.51 -12.70
CA ALA A 443 14.77 7.91 -13.17
C ALA A 443 14.89 8.01 -14.70
N LYS A 444 15.62 7.08 -15.33
CA LYS A 444 15.82 7.04 -16.79
C LYS A 444 14.49 6.82 -17.52
N ASN A 445 13.70 5.84 -17.10
CA ASN A 445 12.45 5.45 -17.74
C ASN A 445 11.37 6.51 -17.52
N ILE A 446 11.27 7.08 -16.32
CA ILE A 446 10.37 8.22 -16.07
C ILE A 446 10.72 9.39 -17.00
N LYS A 447 12.01 9.68 -17.19
CA LYS A 447 12.47 10.71 -18.11
C LYS A 447 12.12 10.38 -19.57
N ILE A 448 12.36 9.15 -20.03
CA ILE A 448 11.99 8.71 -21.39
C ILE A 448 10.49 8.91 -21.65
N VAL A 449 9.65 8.50 -20.70
CA VAL A 449 8.20 8.65 -20.81
C VAL A 449 7.82 10.12 -20.87
N TYR A 450 8.36 10.95 -19.97
CA TYR A 450 8.12 12.39 -19.95
C TYR A 450 8.55 13.07 -21.27
N ASP A 451 9.80 12.87 -21.71
CA ASP A 451 10.36 13.50 -22.91
C ASP A 451 9.58 13.09 -24.16
N THR A 452 9.17 11.81 -24.25
CA THR A 452 8.39 11.31 -25.38
C THR A 452 6.99 11.92 -25.40
N VAL A 453 6.31 11.96 -24.26
CA VAL A 453 4.96 12.52 -24.12
C VAL A 453 4.98 14.03 -24.39
N SER A 454 5.97 14.74 -23.86
CA SER A 454 6.21 16.19 -24.08
C SER A 454 6.39 16.49 -25.57
N LYS A 455 7.23 15.72 -26.27
CA LYS A 455 7.43 15.84 -27.71
C LYS A 455 6.16 15.58 -28.52
N ILE A 456 5.36 14.58 -28.14
CA ILE A 456 4.12 14.23 -28.85
C ILE A 456 3.03 15.29 -28.66
N ILE A 457 2.90 15.82 -27.44
CA ILE A 457 1.94 16.88 -27.12
C ILE A 457 2.41 18.22 -27.71
N GLY A 458 3.70 18.36 -28.00
CA GLY A 458 4.29 19.54 -28.65
C GLY A 458 4.52 20.66 -27.65
N GLU A 459 5.26 20.35 -26.60
CA GLU A 459 5.83 21.32 -25.67
C GLU A 459 7.02 22.09 -26.25
#